data_AF-A0A849FZ13-F1
#
_entry.id   AF-A0A849FZ13-F1
#
_cell.length_a   1.000
_cell.length_b   1.000
_cell.length_c   1.000
_cell.angle_alpha   90.00
_cell.angle_beta   90.00
_cell.angle_gamma   90.00
#
_symmetry.space_group_name_H-M   'P 1'
#
loop_
_entity.id
_entity.type
_entity.pdbx_description
1 polymer ?
#
loop_
_entity_poly.entity_id
_entity_poly.type
_entity_poly.pdbx_seq_one_letter_code
_entity_poly.pdbx_strand_id
1 'polypeptide(L)'
;MGFFLSSEDNIGMEIAAHRGGPHYLESGIPVDSPEIDLPYPIEDGYNPFGNNSGLIDLNDPPNIESGAEYDPSSGNYYLYQNIGDLPYRPPSSMTNEEFLDFSFDDALRDNWTEMVTEQNEFEQEENSEFGVIAPSLKVESEVFDRIFGGNTIDIRPQGTAELSFGINRSKTDNPRIPERQRSITTFDFDQQIQLNLLGSIGDKMNLNFNYNTEASFDFENKIKLQYEGKEDEIIQNLEAGDVTMPLSGSLITGSQTLFGIKSRLRFGKLQATTIFSQERGQRKEINVSGGAQTQDFDIEVDDYEANRHYFLSHFFEERYDESMQSLPIVNAQSYVTRIEVWITNNRAAFEENRNIVAISDLGEDASMVGPDSDITEGYTPLDGPGVF
;
A
#
# COMPACT_ATOMS: atom_id res chain seq x y z
N MET A 1 24.75 1.77 -4.78
CA MET A 1 25.25 2.82 -5.67
C MET A 1 25.58 4.00 -4.76
N GLY A 2 26.87 4.32 -4.58
CA GLY A 2 27.33 5.19 -3.49
C GLY A 2 27.05 6.67 -3.70
N PHE A 3 27.02 7.42 -2.60
CA PHE A 3 27.24 8.87 -2.62
C PHE A 3 28.12 9.28 -1.43
N PHE A 4 29.32 9.75 -1.77
CA PHE A 4 30.23 10.54 -0.96
C PHE A 4 29.91 12.02 -1.16
N LEU A 5 29.91 12.82 -0.09
CA LEU A 5 30.21 14.27 -0.08
C LEU A 5 30.74 14.57 1.34
N SER A 6 32.06 14.58 1.57
CA SER A 6 32.96 15.76 1.52
C SER A 6 32.53 16.88 2.47
N SER A 7 33.25 17.01 3.60
CA SER A 7 33.31 18.25 4.37
C SER A 7 34.78 18.62 4.59
N GLU A 8 35.17 19.81 4.14
CA GLU A 8 36.37 20.50 4.61
C GLU A 8 36.02 21.96 4.88
N ASP A 9 36.65 22.44 5.94
CA ASP A 9 36.96 23.80 6.37
C ASP A 9 35.94 24.68 7.10
N ASN A 10 36.16 24.69 8.43
CA ASN A 10 36.54 25.84 9.28
C ASN A 10 35.53 27.00 9.36
N ILE A 11 35.13 27.46 10.55
CA ILE A 11 35.91 28.41 11.35
C ILE A 11 35.56 28.24 12.83
N GLY A 12 36.57 27.98 13.65
CA GLY A 12 36.48 27.99 15.10
C GLY A 12 36.16 29.38 15.67
N MET A 13 35.30 29.41 16.68
CA MET A 13 35.13 30.55 17.55
C MET A 13 35.53 30.12 18.98
N GLU A 14 36.76 30.48 19.33
CA GLU A 14 37.36 30.34 20.65
C GLU A 14 36.69 31.34 21.60
N ILE A 15 35.91 30.84 22.57
CA ILE A 15 35.45 31.66 23.70
C ILE A 15 36.39 31.40 24.87
N ALA A 16 37.36 32.31 25.03
CA ALA A 16 38.22 32.38 26.20
C ALA A 16 37.40 32.89 27.41
N ALA A 17 37.17 32.02 28.39
CA ALA A 17 36.75 32.42 29.72
C ALA A 17 37.95 32.47 30.68
N HIS A 18 38.10 33.63 31.29
CA HIS A 18 39.19 34.07 32.16
C HIS A 18 39.43 33.15 33.36
N ARG A 19 40.71 32.81 33.59
CA ARG A 19 41.20 32.16 34.82
C ARG A 19 41.05 33.10 36.02
N GLY A 20 40.39 32.60 37.07
CA GLY A 20 40.30 33.27 38.36
C GLY A 20 39.87 32.30 39.47
N GLY A 21 40.69 31.28 39.74
CA GLY A 21 40.53 30.40 40.90
C GLY A 21 41.49 30.79 42.03
N PRO A 22 41.05 30.79 43.31
CA PRO A 22 41.94 30.97 44.45
C PRO A 22 42.90 29.78 44.61
N HIS A 23 44.16 30.09 44.94
CA HIS A 23 45.18 29.11 45.31
C HIS A 23 44.77 28.32 46.56
N TYR A 24 44.63 27.00 46.42
CA TYR A 24 44.62 26.06 47.53
C TYR A 24 45.71 25.00 47.31
N LEU A 25 46.27 24.58 48.44
CA LEU A 25 47.57 23.95 48.60
C LEU A 25 47.62 22.56 47.96
N GLU A 26 48.71 22.31 47.26
CA GLU A 26 49.12 21.01 46.73
C GLU A 26 49.35 20.04 47.91
N SER A 27 48.34 19.23 48.24
CA SER A 27 48.50 18.08 49.12
C SER A 27 48.71 16.85 48.24
N GLY A 28 49.95 16.36 48.18
CA GLY A 28 50.32 15.16 47.46
C GLY A 28 49.51 13.96 47.92
N ILE A 29 48.58 13.53 47.07
CA ILE A 29 47.98 12.20 47.13
C ILE A 29 49.01 11.26 46.50
N PRO A 30 49.39 10.13 47.13
CA PRO A 30 50.24 9.16 46.47
C PRO A 30 49.56 8.67 45.19
N VAL A 31 50.28 8.69 44.08
CA VAL A 31 49.80 8.14 42.80
C VAL A 31 49.65 6.63 43.00
N ASP A 32 48.39 6.15 43.05
CA ASP A 32 48.04 4.77 43.42
C ASP A 32 48.25 3.74 42.29
N SER A 33 48.71 4.18 41.12
CA SER A 33 49.01 3.30 39.99
C SER A 33 50.10 3.90 39.10
N PRO A 34 50.98 3.08 38.49
CA PRO A 34 51.94 3.58 37.52
C PRO A 34 51.19 4.22 36.34
N GLU A 35 51.75 5.29 35.78
CA GLU A 35 51.23 5.92 34.56
C GLU A 35 51.43 4.94 33.40
N ILE A 36 50.37 4.23 33.02
CA ILE A 36 50.34 3.25 31.93
C ILE A 36 49.72 3.95 30.73
N ASP A 37 50.48 4.10 29.65
CA ASP A 37 49.96 4.55 28.36
C ASP A 37 49.16 3.40 27.73
N LEU A 38 47.83 3.52 27.74
CA LEU A 38 46.94 2.47 27.23
C LEU A 38 46.93 2.54 25.69
N PRO A 39 47.12 1.40 24.97
CA PRO A 39 47.01 1.37 23.51
C PRO A 39 45.67 1.89 22.97
N TYR A 40 44.62 1.77 23.79
CA TYR A 40 43.30 2.36 23.56
C TYR A 40 42.88 3.09 24.84
N PRO A 41 43.21 4.37 25.00
CA PRO A 41 42.78 5.14 26.16
C PRO A 41 41.26 5.31 26.10
N ILE A 42 40.60 5.09 27.23
CA ILE A 42 39.21 5.47 27.44
C ILE A 42 39.27 6.68 28.36
N GLU A 43 38.89 7.84 27.84
CA GLU A 43 38.73 9.03 28.66
C GLU A 43 37.28 9.14 29.10
N ASP A 44 37.11 9.29 30.41
CA ASP A 44 35.82 9.32 31.04
C ASP A 44 35.26 10.74 31.10
N GLY A 45 33.98 10.90 30.75
CA GLY A 45 33.32 12.20 30.71
C GLY A 45 33.24 12.89 32.09
N TYR A 46 33.43 14.20 32.15
CA TYR A 46 33.35 14.94 33.42
C TYR A 46 31.90 15.14 33.93
N ASN A 47 30.92 15.12 33.02
CA ASN A 47 29.50 15.24 33.31
C ASN A 47 28.81 13.86 33.21
N PRO A 48 27.70 13.64 33.93
CA PRO A 48 27.04 12.32 34.01
C PRO A 48 26.51 11.74 32.69
N PHE A 49 26.59 12.50 31.59
CA PHE A 49 26.20 12.08 30.24
C PHE A 49 27.21 12.56 29.18
N GLY A 50 28.46 12.81 29.60
CA GLY A 50 29.55 13.04 28.66
C GLY A 50 29.89 11.75 27.94
N ASN A 51 29.96 11.79 26.61
CA ASN A 51 30.42 10.63 25.86
C ASN A 51 31.83 10.26 26.30
N ASN A 52 32.03 9.00 26.72
CA ASN A 52 33.36 8.46 26.90
C ASN A 52 34.08 8.51 25.56
N SER A 53 35.21 9.20 25.48
CA SER A 53 35.98 9.26 24.24
C SER A 53 36.94 8.08 24.21
N GLY A 54 36.58 7.07 23.43
CA GLY A 54 37.38 5.88 23.15
C GLY A 54 36.86 5.16 21.90
N LEU A 55 37.72 4.39 21.22
CA LEU A 55 37.29 3.53 20.10
C LEU A 55 36.41 2.36 20.55
N ILE A 56 36.42 2.06 21.85
CA ILE A 56 35.70 0.97 22.50
C ILE A 56 34.99 1.56 23.71
N ASP A 57 33.68 1.38 23.79
CA ASP A 57 32.88 1.72 24.96
C ASP A 57 32.53 0.41 25.69
N LEU A 58 32.85 0.35 26.99
CA LEU A 58 32.62 -0.83 27.83
C LEU A 58 31.30 -0.76 28.60
N ASN A 59 30.49 0.28 28.34
CA ASN A 59 29.30 0.66 29.08
C ASN A 59 29.58 0.96 30.56
N ASP A 60 28.66 1.71 31.18
CA ASP A 60 28.75 1.98 32.61
C ASP A 60 28.52 0.70 33.43
N PRO A 61 29.28 0.49 34.52
CA PRO A 61 29.09 -0.67 35.38
C PRO A 61 27.71 -0.62 36.08
N PRO A 62 27.09 -1.78 36.37
CA PRO A 62 25.69 -1.87 36.79
C PRO A 62 25.38 -1.27 38.18
N ASN A 63 26.42 -0.85 38.92
CA ASN A 63 26.29 -0.22 40.23
C ASN A 63 26.24 1.32 40.16
N ILE A 64 26.26 1.91 38.95
CA ILE A 64 26.02 3.33 38.72
C ILE A 64 24.55 3.51 38.37
N GLU A 65 23.85 4.33 39.16
CA GLU A 65 22.46 4.70 38.90
C GLU A 65 22.39 6.14 38.40
N SER A 66 21.91 6.31 37.17
CA SER A 66 21.67 7.60 36.53
C SER A 66 20.21 8.01 36.73
N GLY A 67 19.95 9.30 36.96
CA GLY A 67 18.59 9.83 37.08
C GLY A 67 18.48 11.30 36.74
N ALA A 68 17.24 11.76 36.57
CA ALA A 68 16.91 13.15 36.27
C ALA A 68 15.85 13.66 37.26
N GLU A 69 16.11 14.80 37.89
CA GLU A 69 15.18 15.45 38.81
C GLU A 69 14.76 16.82 38.27
N TYR A 70 13.45 17.09 38.24
CA TYR A 70 12.91 18.36 37.78
C TYR A 70 12.87 19.39 38.93
N ASP A 71 13.46 20.57 38.73
CA ASP A 71 13.33 21.69 39.67
C ASP A 71 12.21 22.66 39.22
N PRO A 72 11.08 22.73 39.95
CA PRO A 72 9.96 23.61 39.61
C PRO A 72 10.27 25.12 39.70
N SER A 73 11.35 25.50 40.38
CA SER A 73 11.70 26.91 40.60
C SER A 73 12.50 27.49 39.44
N SER A 74 13.41 26.69 38.86
CA SER A 74 14.23 27.07 37.71
C SER A 74 13.68 26.58 36.37
N GLY A 75 12.78 25.58 36.37
CA GLY A 75 12.23 24.96 35.16
C GLY A 75 13.24 24.04 34.44
N ASN A 76 14.35 23.72 35.10
CA ASN A 76 15.43 22.92 34.57
C ASN A 76 15.41 21.49 35.15
N TYR A 77 15.98 20.56 34.39
CA TYR A 77 16.24 19.20 34.84
C TYR A 77 17.68 19.08 35.32
N TYR A 78 17.87 18.49 36.50
CA TYR A 78 19.17 18.15 37.06
C TYR A 78 19.43 16.66 36.92
N LEU A 79 20.46 16.34 36.15
CA LEU A 79 20.95 15.00 35.93
C LEU A 79 21.98 14.61 36.98
N TYR A 80 21.88 13.41 37.52
CA TYR A 80 22.81 12.90 38.52
C TYR A 80 23.22 11.45 38.22
N GLN A 81 24.41 11.09 38.70
CA GLN A 81 24.90 9.70 38.73
C GLN A 81 25.37 9.40 40.15
N ASN A 82 24.83 8.34 40.74
CA ASN A 82 25.14 7.91 42.09
C ASN A 82 25.68 6.48 42.09
N ILE A 83 26.63 6.20 42.99
CA ILE A 83 27.02 4.83 43.36
C ILE A 83 26.45 4.57 44.76
N GLY A 84 25.30 3.92 44.81
CA GLY A 84 24.50 3.84 46.04
C GLY A 84 24.11 5.26 46.51
N ASP A 85 24.50 5.63 47.73
CA ASP A 85 24.20 6.94 48.31
C ASP A 85 25.28 8.02 48.02
N LEU A 86 26.35 7.66 47.30
CA LEU A 86 27.45 8.57 47.03
C LEU A 86 27.30 9.19 45.63
N PRO A 87 27.27 10.54 45.52
CA PRO A 87 27.28 11.19 44.22
C PRO A 87 28.60 10.89 43.53
N TYR A 88 28.54 10.19 42.40
CA TYR A 88 29.71 9.79 41.63
C TYR A 88 30.36 11.00 40.95
N ARG A 89 29.52 11.93 40.44
CA ARG A 89 29.94 13.14 39.71
C ARG A 89 29.07 14.36 40.01
N PRO A 90 29.55 15.58 39.73
CA PRO A 90 28.73 16.78 39.80
C PRO A 90 27.52 16.68 38.86
N PRO A 91 26.31 17.07 39.30
CA PRO A 91 25.13 17.04 38.45
C PRO A 91 25.23 18.06 37.31
N SER A 92 24.67 17.72 36.15
CA SER A 92 24.51 18.67 35.03
C SER A 92 23.07 19.14 34.92
N SER A 93 22.87 20.43 34.64
CA SER A 93 21.53 20.99 34.44
C SER A 93 21.24 21.20 32.96
N MET A 94 20.03 20.90 32.53
CA MET A 94 19.54 21.21 31.19
C MET A 94 18.16 21.86 31.25
N THR A 95 17.82 22.61 30.21
CA THR A 95 16.47 23.17 30.04
C THR A 95 15.47 22.07 29.70
N ASN A 96 14.17 22.37 29.84
CA ASN A 96 13.12 21.42 29.45
C ASN A 96 13.16 21.03 27.97
N GLU A 97 13.52 21.95 27.07
CA GLU A 97 13.63 21.67 25.63
C GLU A 97 14.80 20.70 25.37
N GLU A 98 15.98 20.97 25.95
CA GLU A 98 17.14 20.09 25.85
C GLU A 98 16.88 18.70 26.46
N PHE A 99 16.08 18.61 27.52
CA PHE A 99 15.69 17.32 28.12
C PHE A 99 14.78 16.51 27.23
N LEU A 100 13.81 17.17 26.59
CA LEU A 100 12.90 16.49 25.66
C LEU A 100 13.66 15.95 24.46
N ASP A 101 14.52 16.75 23.85
CA ASP A 101 15.36 16.34 22.72
C ASP A 101 16.29 15.17 23.12
N PHE A 102 16.97 15.28 24.26
CA PHE A 102 17.81 14.21 24.80
C PHE A 102 17.04 12.92 25.02
N SER A 103 15.87 12.98 25.68
CA SER A 103 15.06 11.80 25.97
C SER A 103 14.52 11.12 24.70
N PHE A 104 14.30 11.90 23.64
CA PHE A 104 13.86 11.38 22.35
C PHE A 104 14.98 10.66 21.62
N ASP A 105 16.18 11.25 21.59
CA ASP A 105 17.37 10.65 20.97
C ASP A 105 17.79 9.36 21.69
N ASP A 106 17.74 9.35 23.02
CA ASP A 106 18.03 8.18 23.87
C ASP A 106 17.05 7.03 23.59
N ALA A 107 15.74 7.31 23.62
CA ALA A 107 14.70 6.32 23.31
C ALA A 107 14.80 5.76 21.88
N LEU A 108 15.18 6.59 20.91
CA LEU A 108 15.47 6.12 19.55
C LEU A 108 16.66 5.17 19.56
N ARG A 109 17.77 5.56 20.19
CA ARG A 109 18.99 4.74 20.22
C ARG A 109 18.74 3.39 20.88
N ASP A 110 18.06 3.37 22.01
CA ASP A 110 17.68 2.13 22.73
C ASP A 110 16.84 1.22 21.83
N ASN A 111 15.83 1.78 21.16
CA ASN A 111 14.97 1.01 20.26
C ASN A 111 15.75 0.44 19.05
N TRP A 112 16.68 1.22 18.48
CA TRP A 112 17.56 0.72 17.41
C TRP A 112 18.50 -0.39 17.92
N THR A 113 19.05 -0.27 19.13
CA THR A 113 19.89 -1.32 19.73
C THR A 113 19.08 -2.58 20.05
N GLU A 114 17.84 -2.45 20.52
CA GLU A 114 16.92 -3.58 20.71
C GLU A 114 16.62 -4.27 19.38
N MET A 115 16.23 -3.52 18.35
CA MET A 115 15.97 -4.06 17.00
C MET A 115 17.19 -4.78 16.41
N VAL A 116 18.39 -4.21 16.56
CA VAL A 116 19.63 -4.84 16.07
C VAL A 116 19.99 -6.07 16.89
N THR A 117 19.79 -6.06 18.21
CA THR A 117 20.02 -7.23 19.07
C THR A 117 19.04 -8.36 18.74
N GLU A 118 17.76 -8.07 18.61
CA GLU A 118 16.74 -9.04 18.20
C GLU A 118 17.07 -9.62 16.83
N GLN A 119 17.42 -8.76 15.86
CA GLN A 119 17.83 -9.20 14.52
C GLN A 119 19.10 -10.08 14.57
N ASN A 120 20.09 -9.73 15.39
CA ASN A 120 21.30 -10.54 15.58
C ASN A 120 21.03 -11.85 16.34
N GLU A 121 20.05 -11.91 17.25
CA GLU A 121 19.62 -13.16 17.88
C GLU A 121 18.95 -14.08 16.86
N PHE A 122 18.15 -13.53 15.94
CA PHE A 122 17.65 -14.27 14.77
C PHE A 122 18.79 -14.72 13.83
N GLU A 123 19.84 -13.91 13.63
CA GLU A 123 20.99 -14.24 12.78
C GLU A 123 22.02 -15.18 13.46
N GLN A 124 22.12 -15.21 14.80
CA GLN A 124 23.01 -16.15 15.52
C GLN A 124 22.47 -17.58 15.54
N GLU A 125 21.14 -17.77 15.42
CA GLU A 125 20.57 -19.08 15.07
C GLU A 125 20.85 -19.47 13.60
N GLU A 126 21.24 -18.52 12.75
CA GLU A 126 21.44 -18.67 11.30
C GLU A 126 22.87 -19.07 10.90
N ASN A 127 23.84 -19.02 11.81
CA ASN A 127 25.24 -19.40 11.54
C ASN A 127 25.50 -20.93 11.54
N SER A 128 24.45 -21.75 11.43
CA SER A 128 24.57 -23.12 10.92
C SER A 128 24.33 -23.13 9.40
N GLU A 129 25.41 -22.93 8.64
CA GLU A 129 25.63 -23.47 7.29
C GLU A 129 24.39 -23.56 6.36
N PHE A 130 23.99 -22.43 5.77
CA PHE A 130 23.27 -22.31 4.49
C PHE A 130 22.05 -23.24 4.26
N GLY A 131 20.84 -22.70 4.45
CA GLY A 131 19.69 -23.07 3.63
C GLY A 131 18.33 -23.07 4.29
N VAL A 132 17.53 -22.03 3.97
CA VAL A 132 16.07 -21.95 4.15
C VAL A 132 15.61 -21.81 5.61
N ILE A 133 14.88 -20.72 5.88
CA ILE A 133 13.98 -20.62 7.04
C ILE A 133 12.91 -21.72 6.88
N ALA A 134 13.23 -22.94 7.31
CA ALA A 134 12.34 -24.09 7.33
C ALA A 134 12.46 -24.75 8.70
N PRO A 135 11.82 -24.21 9.75
CA PRO A 135 11.87 -24.78 11.08
C PRO A 135 11.20 -26.15 11.04
N SER A 136 12.01 -27.22 11.08
CA SER A 136 11.49 -28.58 11.24
C SER A 136 11.16 -28.83 12.70
N LEU A 137 9.95 -28.45 13.13
CA LEU A 137 9.52 -28.65 14.51
C LEU A 137 9.12 -30.12 14.72
N LYS A 138 9.73 -30.78 15.71
CA LYS A 138 9.37 -32.14 16.12
C LYS A 138 8.49 -32.10 17.36
N VAL A 139 7.25 -32.55 17.23
CA VAL A 139 6.30 -32.60 18.35
C VAL A 139 6.36 -33.96 19.03
N GLU A 140 6.82 -34.03 20.28
CA GLU A 140 6.88 -35.29 21.04
C GLU A 140 5.49 -35.69 21.57
N SER A 141 4.65 -36.29 20.72
CA SER A 141 3.34 -36.82 21.13
C SER A 141 2.90 -38.02 20.29
N GLU A 142 2.60 -39.14 20.96
CA GLU A 142 2.07 -40.36 20.33
C GLU A 142 0.70 -40.14 19.66
N VAL A 143 -0.11 -39.21 20.19
CA VAL A 143 -1.41 -38.86 19.61
C VAL A 143 -1.23 -38.06 18.33
N PHE A 144 -0.22 -37.19 18.28
CA PHE A 144 0.12 -36.41 17.11
C PHE A 144 0.61 -37.33 15.98
N ASP A 145 1.53 -38.25 16.28
CA ASP A 145 2.01 -39.24 15.32
C ASP A 145 0.89 -40.13 14.77
N ARG A 146 -0.08 -40.55 15.60
CA ARG A 146 -1.23 -41.33 15.13
C ARG A 146 -2.12 -40.58 14.12
N ILE A 147 -2.33 -39.28 14.33
CA ILE A 147 -3.23 -38.47 13.51
C ILE A 147 -2.52 -37.98 12.23
N PHE A 148 -1.26 -37.56 12.34
CA PHE A 148 -0.52 -36.94 11.24
C PHE A 148 0.50 -37.87 10.56
N GLY A 149 0.73 -39.06 11.12
CA GLY A 149 1.65 -40.12 10.65
C GLY A 149 3.11 -39.69 10.56
N GLY A 150 3.46 -38.70 11.38
CA GLY A 150 4.81 -38.26 11.69
C GLY A 150 4.76 -37.11 12.69
N ASN A 151 5.88 -36.86 13.38
CA ASN A 151 6.03 -35.75 14.31
C ASN A 151 6.71 -34.51 13.71
N THR A 152 7.16 -34.60 12.46
CA THR A 152 7.88 -33.52 11.78
C THR A 152 6.89 -32.56 11.13
N ILE A 153 7.05 -31.27 11.43
CA ILE A 153 6.38 -30.16 10.76
C ILE A 153 7.44 -29.51 9.86
N ASP A 154 7.28 -29.57 8.55
CA ASP A 154 8.10 -28.87 7.56
C ASP A 154 7.29 -27.71 6.98
N ILE A 155 7.73 -26.47 7.16
CA ILE A 155 7.08 -25.28 6.62
C ILE A 155 8.12 -24.51 5.82
N ARG A 156 7.84 -24.30 4.53
CA ARG A 156 8.71 -23.60 3.59
C ARG A 156 8.00 -22.37 3.04
N PRO A 157 8.15 -21.20 3.69
CA PRO A 157 7.71 -19.93 3.14
C PRO A 157 8.68 -19.47 2.04
N GLN A 158 8.16 -18.93 0.96
CA GLN A 158 8.91 -18.38 -0.16
C GLN A 158 8.20 -17.12 -0.65
N GLY A 159 8.94 -16.03 -0.85
CA GLY A 159 8.34 -14.80 -1.35
C GLY A 159 8.95 -13.55 -0.74
N THR A 160 8.26 -12.43 -0.92
CA THR A 160 8.66 -11.12 -0.40
C THR A 160 7.48 -10.48 0.32
N ALA A 161 7.78 -9.72 1.36
CA ALA A 161 6.81 -8.87 2.04
C ALA A 161 7.46 -7.51 2.25
N GLU A 162 6.87 -6.49 1.64
CA GLU A 162 7.28 -5.10 1.77
C GLU A 162 6.15 -4.31 2.44
N LEU A 163 6.52 -3.48 3.40
CA LEU A 163 5.64 -2.61 4.15
C LEU A 163 6.18 -1.18 4.03
N SER A 164 5.39 -0.28 3.45
CA SER A 164 5.73 1.13 3.32
C SER A 164 4.86 1.96 4.24
N PHE A 165 5.50 2.86 4.97
CA PHE A 165 4.85 3.79 5.89
C PHE A 165 5.20 5.22 5.49
N GLY A 166 4.18 6.05 5.30
CA GLY A 166 4.34 7.44 4.90
C GLY A 166 3.42 8.36 5.69
N ILE A 167 3.79 9.63 5.81
CA ILE A 167 2.89 10.67 6.28
C ILE A 167 2.81 11.73 5.19
N ASN A 168 1.64 11.86 4.57
CA ASN A 168 1.39 12.86 3.55
C ASN A 168 0.64 14.04 4.17
N ARG A 169 1.26 15.23 4.17
CA ARG A 169 0.63 16.47 4.61
C ARG A 169 0.40 17.39 3.42
N SER A 170 -0.86 17.58 3.07
CA SER A 170 -1.27 18.52 2.04
C SER A 170 -1.86 19.78 2.66
N LYS A 171 -1.50 20.95 2.10
CA LYS A 171 -2.05 22.25 2.49
C LYS A 171 -2.51 23.01 1.25
N THR A 172 -3.71 23.59 1.32
CA THR A 172 -4.26 24.46 0.28
C THR A 172 -4.57 25.85 0.81
N ASP A 173 -4.25 26.88 0.03
CA ASP A 173 -4.51 28.27 0.39
C ASP A 173 -5.86 28.79 -0.16
N ASN A 174 -6.72 27.90 -0.67
CA ASN A 174 -8.01 28.29 -1.21
C ASN A 174 -8.91 28.88 -0.10
N PRO A 175 -9.23 30.19 -0.13
CA PRO A 175 -9.98 30.84 0.93
C PRO A 175 -11.43 30.37 1.02
N ARG A 176 -11.95 29.69 -0.01
CA ARG A 176 -13.30 29.11 -0.05
C ARG A 176 -13.44 27.89 0.85
N ILE A 177 -12.33 27.28 1.28
CA ILE A 177 -12.31 26.12 2.19
C ILE A 177 -12.12 26.65 3.63
N PRO A 178 -12.83 26.13 4.64
CA PRO A 178 -12.59 26.49 6.04
C PRO A 178 -11.15 26.17 6.49
N GLU A 179 -10.51 27.03 7.30
CA GLU A 179 -9.11 26.88 7.75
C GLU A 179 -8.78 25.47 8.30
N ARG A 180 -9.69 24.88 9.07
CA ARG A 180 -9.51 23.53 9.65
C ARG A 180 -9.44 22.42 8.59
N GLN A 181 -9.97 22.64 7.40
CA GLN A 181 -9.96 21.70 6.27
C GLN A 181 -8.91 22.05 5.21
N ARG A 182 -8.12 23.12 5.43
CA ARG A 182 -7.05 23.52 4.51
C ARG A 182 -5.76 22.74 4.69
N SER A 183 -5.55 22.09 5.84
CA SER A 183 -4.42 21.18 6.07
C SER A 183 -4.97 19.79 6.39
N ILE A 184 -4.63 18.81 5.56
CA ILE A 184 -5.00 17.41 5.75
C ILE A 184 -3.69 16.64 5.89
N THR A 185 -3.57 15.89 6.97
CA THR A 185 -2.46 14.96 7.19
C THR A 185 -3.05 13.56 7.12
N THR A 186 -2.55 12.74 6.20
CA THR A 186 -2.96 11.35 6.00
C THR A 186 -1.78 10.46 6.30
N PHE A 187 -2.01 9.43 7.11
CA PHE A 187 -1.07 8.33 7.27
C PHE A 187 -1.26 7.38 6.08
N ASP A 188 -0.16 7.09 5.41
CA ASP A 188 -0.10 6.22 4.25
C ASP A 188 0.53 4.90 4.66
N PHE A 189 -0.13 3.79 4.33
CA PHE A 189 0.28 2.45 4.71
C PHE A 189 0.00 1.50 3.56
N ASP A 190 1.07 1.10 2.89
CA ASP A 190 1.02 0.20 1.74
C ASP A 190 1.68 -1.13 2.09
N GLN A 191 0.99 -2.22 1.73
CA GLN A 191 1.47 -3.59 1.94
C GLN A 191 1.60 -4.32 0.61
N GLN A 192 2.82 -4.73 0.29
CA GLN A 192 3.14 -5.53 -0.88
C GLN A 192 3.63 -6.91 -0.42
N ILE A 193 2.70 -7.84 -0.26
CA ILE A 193 2.98 -9.20 0.20
C ILE A 193 2.78 -10.14 -0.98
N GLN A 194 3.84 -10.85 -1.36
CA GLN A 194 3.85 -11.92 -2.34
C GLN A 194 4.42 -13.16 -1.67
N LEU A 195 3.55 -14.00 -1.12
CA LEU A 195 3.93 -15.15 -0.31
C LEU A 195 3.40 -16.45 -0.91
N ASN A 196 4.27 -17.45 -0.99
CA ASN A 196 3.95 -18.83 -1.30
C ASN A 196 4.49 -19.72 -0.18
N LEU A 197 3.62 -20.41 0.51
CA LEU A 197 3.95 -21.26 1.65
C LEU A 197 3.51 -22.68 1.35
N LEU A 198 4.48 -23.60 1.41
CA LEU A 198 4.24 -25.04 1.38
C LEU A 198 4.56 -25.61 2.75
N GLY A 199 3.58 -26.24 3.38
CA GLY A 199 3.74 -26.93 4.65
C GLY A 199 3.36 -28.40 4.55
N SER A 200 4.09 -29.28 5.23
CA SER A 200 3.71 -30.67 5.44
C SER A 200 3.89 -31.04 6.91
N ILE A 201 2.87 -31.67 7.50
CA ILE A 201 2.88 -32.17 8.87
C ILE A 201 2.76 -33.68 8.80
N GLY A 202 3.84 -34.37 9.16
CA GLY A 202 3.96 -35.83 9.01
C GLY A 202 3.83 -36.27 7.55
N ASP A 203 3.14 -37.39 7.30
CA ASP A 203 2.86 -37.93 5.97
C ASP A 203 1.41 -37.66 5.52
N LYS A 204 0.54 -37.16 6.40
CA LYS A 204 -0.91 -37.05 6.15
C LYS A 204 -1.43 -35.65 5.92
N MET A 205 -0.74 -34.58 6.32
CA MET A 205 -1.29 -33.22 6.22
C MET A 205 -0.40 -32.32 5.38
N ASN A 206 -1.00 -31.65 4.40
CA ASN A 206 -0.36 -30.72 3.50
C ASN A 206 -1.09 -29.37 3.53
N LEU A 207 -0.34 -28.29 3.64
CA LEU A 207 -0.81 -26.91 3.55
C LEU A 207 -0.15 -26.25 2.35
N ASN A 208 -0.97 -25.66 1.49
CA ASN A 208 -0.51 -24.81 0.40
C ASN A 208 -1.22 -23.46 0.53
N PHE A 209 -0.46 -22.40 0.71
CA PHE A 209 -0.97 -21.05 0.88
C PHE A 209 -0.25 -20.11 -0.08
N ASN A 210 -0.99 -19.51 -0.99
CA ASN A 210 -0.51 -18.51 -1.93
C ASN A 210 -1.28 -17.22 -1.71
N TYR A 211 -0.57 -16.12 -1.47
CA TYR A 211 -1.15 -14.83 -1.17
C TYR A 211 -0.37 -13.71 -1.84
N ASN A 212 -1.07 -12.89 -2.60
CA ASN A 212 -0.58 -11.72 -3.30
C ASN A 212 -1.54 -10.55 -3.02
N THR A 213 -1.05 -9.49 -2.36
CA THR A 213 -1.85 -8.28 -2.11
C THR A 213 -2.08 -7.45 -3.38
N GLU A 214 -1.28 -7.65 -4.42
CA GLU A 214 -1.38 -6.97 -5.72
C GLU A 214 -2.12 -7.82 -6.78
N ALA A 215 -2.75 -8.93 -6.37
CA ALA A 215 -3.52 -9.77 -7.26
C ALA A 215 -4.66 -8.99 -7.92
N SER A 216 -4.81 -9.10 -9.24
CA SER A 216 -5.92 -8.49 -9.97
C SER A 216 -7.25 -9.23 -9.76
N PHE A 217 -7.17 -10.51 -9.37
CA PHE A 217 -8.32 -11.36 -9.17
C PHE A 217 -8.25 -12.14 -7.85
N ASP A 218 -9.36 -12.19 -7.12
CA ASP A 218 -9.46 -12.89 -5.82
C ASP A 218 -9.13 -14.39 -5.88
N PHE A 219 -9.27 -15.03 -7.04
CA PHE A 219 -8.95 -16.46 -7.21
C PHE A 219 -7.45 -16.75 -7.28
N GLU A 220 -6.60 -15.74 -7.40
CA GLU A 220 -5.13 -15.90 -7.36
C GLU A 220 -4.68 -16.22 -5.94
N ASN A 221 -5.34 -15.63 -4.94
CA ASN A 221 -5.14 -15.91 -3.53
C ASN A 221 -5.77 -17.24 -3.15
N LYS A 222 -4.93 -18.24 -2.88
CA LYS A 222 -5.35 -19.62 -2.66
C LYS A 222 -4.88 -20.13 -1.31
N ILE A 223 -5.78 -20.77 -0.59
CA ILE A 223 -5.46 -21.52 0.61
C ILE A 223 -6.01 -22.92 0.46
N LYS A 224 -5.17 -23.93 0.59
CA LYS A 224 -5.57 -25.33 0.53
C LYS A 224 -4.92 -26.11 1.65
N LEU A 225 -5.74 -26.56 2.58
CA LEU A 225 -5.38 -27.55 3.58
C LEU A 225 -5.86 -28.92 3.10
N GLN A 226 -5.01 -29.93 3.13
CA GLN A 226 -5.33 -31.26 2.67
C GLN A 226 -4.83 -32.32 3.65
N TYR A 227 -5.76 -33.12 4.16
CA TYR A 227 -5.47 -34.37 4.84
C TYR A 227 -5.61 -35.54 3.86
N GLU A 228 -4.61 -36.40 3.81
CA GLU A 228 -4.58 -37.62 3.01
C GLU A 228 -4.47 -38.82 3.96
N GLY A 229 -5.51 -39.65 4.00
CA GLY A 229 -5.53 -40.86 4.82
C GLY A 229 -4.83 -42.03 4.14
N LYS A 230 -4.38 -43.01 4.93
CA LYS A 230 -3.78 -44.25 4.41
C LYS A 230 -4.82 -45.13 3.71
N GLU A 231 -4.38 -46.13 2.94
CA GLU A 231 -5.26 -46.99 2.15
C GLU A 231 -6.38 -47.65 2.97
N ASP A 232 -6.08 -48.01 4.23
CA ASP A 232 -7.01 -48.68 5.16
C ASP A 232 -7.98 -47.72 5.87
N GLU A 233 -7.84 -46.40 5.71
CA GLU A 233 -8.68 -45.41 6.37
C GLU A 233 -9.96 -45.13 5.59
N ILE A 234 -11.09 -44.94 6.30
CA ILE A 234 -12.35 -44.56 5.63
C ILE A 234 -12.23 -43.17 4.99
N ILE A 235 -11.58 -42.24 5.68
CA ILE A 235 -11.32 -40.88 5.19
C ILE A 235 -10.08 -40.94 4.32
N GLN A 236 -10.27 -40.91 3.01
CA GLN A 236 -9.16 -40.96 2.05
C GLN A 236 -8.58 -39.56 1.83
N ASN A 237 -9.45 -38.55 1.77
CA ASN A 237 -9.02 -37.19 1.52
C ASN A 237 -9.98 -36.19 2.14
N LEU A 238 -9.47 -35.20 2.85
CA LEU A 238 -10.24 -34.08 3.37
C LEU A 238 -9.51 -32.79 2.99
N GLU A 239 -10.12 -31.98 2.12
CA GLU A 239 -9.60 -30.69 1.70
C GLU A 239 -10.44 -29.56 2.31
N ALA A 240 -9.79 -28.46 2.68
CA ALA A 240 -10.43 -27.24 3.12
C ALA A 240 -9.77 -26.01 2.46
N GLY A 241 -10.57 -24.99 2.16
CA GLY A 241 -10.17 -23.80 1.42
C GLY A 241 -10.54 -23.92 -0.07
N ASP A 242 -9.61 -23.61 -0.96
CA ASP A 242 -9.80 -23.71 -2.41
C ASP A 242 -9.77 -25.18 -2.86
N VAL A 243 -10.95 -25.65 -3.24
CA VAL A 243 -11.23 -27.03 -3.64
C VAL A 243 -11.79 -27.07 -5.05
N THR A 244 -11.59 -28.21 -5.70
CA THR A 244 -12.12 -28.48 -7.05
C THR A 244 -12.93 -29.77 -7.04
N MET A 245 -14.00 -29.79 -7.83
CA MET A 245 -14.84 -30.98 -8.02
C MET A 245 -15.16 -31.17 -9.51
N PRO A 246 -14.18 -31.61 -10.33
CA PRO A 246 -14.48 -31.98 -11.70
C PRO A 246 -15.40 -33.20 -11.71
N LEU A 247 -16.50 -33.10 -12.44
CA LEU A 247 -17.41 -34.22 -12.69
C LEU A 247 -17.20 -34.72 -14.12
N SER A 248 -17.24 -36.03 -14.32
CA SER A 248 -17.03 -36.66 -15.63
C SER A 248 -18.27 -36.67 -16.53
N GLY A 249 -19.43 -36.23 -16.03
CA GLY A 249 -20.68 -36.17 -16.78
C GLY A 249 -20.78 -34.91 -17.65
N SER A 250 -21.46 -35.01 -18.79
CA SER A 250 -21.72 -33.86 -19.69
C SER A 250 -22.91 -33.00 -19.26
N LEU A 251 -23.86 -33.57 -18.50
CA LEU A 251 -25.09 -32.88 -18.09
C LEU A 251 -24.92 -32.00 -16.85
N ILE A 252 -24.04 -32.40 -15.93
CA ILE A 252 -23.73 -31.67 -14.70
C ILE A 252 -22.23 -31.44 -14.71
N THR A 253 -21.85 -30.23 -15.07
CA THR A 253 -20.46 -29.79 -15.07
C THR A 253 -20.10 -29.28 -13.69
N GLY A 254 -19.20 -30.00 -13.00
CA GLY A 254 -18.71 -29.60 -11.69
C GLY A 254 -17.92 -28.29 -11.74
N SER A 255 -17.93 -27.53 -10.64
CA SER A 255 -17.21 -26.26 -10.55
C SER A 255 -15.74 -26.46 -10.17
N GLN A 256 -14.88 -25.58 -10.68
CA GLN A 256 -13.43 -25.65 -10.54
C GLN A 256 -12.86 -24.66 -9.52
N THR A 257 -13.64 -23.66 -9.11
CA THR A 257 -13.18 -22.57 -8.22
C THR A 257 -14.15 -22.43 -7.05
N LEU A 258 -14.05 -23.37 -6.12
CA LEU A 258 -14.90 -23.46 -4.95
C LEU A 258 -14.09 -23.18 -3.69
N PHE A 259 -14.64 -22.39 -2.76
CA PHE A 259 -14.07 -22.22 -1.44
C PHE A 259 -14.94 -22.93 -0.40
N GLY A 260 -14.40 -23.93 0.28
CA GLY A 260 -15.15 -24.72 1.24
C GLY A 260 -14.43 -25.97 1.71
N ILE A 261 -15.21 -26.99 2.06
CA ILE A 261 -14.72 -28.26 2.58
C ILE A 261 -15.13 -29.38 1.63
N LYS A 262 -14.18 -30.23 1.24
CA LYS A 262 -14.40 -31.40 0.39
C LYS A 262 -13.89 -32.65 1.10
N SER A 263 -14.76 -33.64 1.27
CA SER A 263 -14.41 -34.93 1.87
C SER A 263 -14.59 -36.06 0.86
N ARG A 264 -13.63 -36.98 0.84
CA ARG A 264 -13.67 -38.22 0.07
C ARG A 264 -13.57 -39.40 1.03
N LEU A 265 -14.65 -40.16 1.09
CA LEU A 265 -14.79 -41.34 1.93
C LEU A 265 -14.79 -42.60 1.06
N ARG A 266 -14.16 -43.66 1.53
CA ARG A 266 -14.15 -44.97 0.84
C ARG A 266 -14.63 -46.07 1.79
N PHE A 267 -15.72 -46.72 1.40
CA PHE A 267 -16.31 -47.87 2.09
C PHE A 267 -16.13 -49.12 1.20
N GLY A 268 -14.95 -49.74 1.27
CA GLY A 268 -14.58 -50.85 0.40
C GLY A 268 -14.50 -50.43 -1.07
N LYS A 269 -15.53 -50.78 -1.86
CA LYS A 269 -15.65 -50.42 -3.29
C LYS A 269 -16.49 -49.16 -3.54
N LEU A 270 -17.21 -48.67 -2.53
CA LEU A 270 -18.01 -47.46 -2.63
C LEU A 270 -17.14 -46.24 -2.31
N GLN A 271 -17.10 -45.26 -3.22
CA GLN A 271 -16.46 -43.97 -2.98
C GLN A 271 -17.55 -42.88 -2.90
N ALA A 272 -17.61 -42.19 -1.77
CA ALA A 272 -18.51 -41.07 -1.55
C ALA A 272 -17.69 -39.79 -1.47
N THR A 273 -17.94 -38.83 -2.37
CA THR A 273 -17.32 -37.50 -2.33
C THR A 273 -18.39 -36.48 -1.97
N THR A 274 -18.17 -35.72 -0.91
CA THR A 274 -19.08 -34.67 -0.44
C THR A 274 -18.36 -33.32 -0.47
N ILE A 275 -19.06 -32.28 -0.88
CA ILE A 275 -18.53 -30.91 -0.89
C ILE A 275 -19.55 -29.95 -0.28
N PHE A 276 -19.06 -29.04 0.56
CA PHE A 276 -19.82 -27.90 1.08
C PHE A 276 -19.00 -26.65 0.81
N SER A 277 -19.43 -25.80 -0.12
CA SER A 277 -18.60 -24.71 -0.63
C SER A 277 -19.42 -23.56 -1.17
N GLN A 278 -18.80 -22.39 -1.20
CA GLN A 278 -19.24 -21.22 -1.94
C GLN A 278 -18.50 -21.16 -3.29
N GLU A 279 -19.25 -20.98 -4.38
CA GLU A 279 -18.66 -20.77 -5.70
C GLU A 279 -18.09 -19.35 -5.81
N ARG A 280 -16.83 -19.24 -6.24
CA ARG A 280 -16.13 -17.96 -6.45
C ARG A 280 -16.00 -17.59 -7.92
N GLY A 281 -16.27 -18.50 -8.84
CA GLY A 281 -16.16 -18.27 -10.29
C GLY A 281 -17.49 -17.96 -10.96
N GLN A 282 -17.44 -17.18 -12.04
CA GLN A 282 -18.56 -16.99 -12.97
C GLN A 282 -18.31 -17.79 -14.25
N ARG A 283 -19.27 -18.62 -14.65
CA ARG A 283 -19.22 -19.31 -15.95
C ARG A 283 -19.69 -18.35 -17.05
N LYS A 284 -18.83 -18.12 -18.04
CA LYS A 284 -19.19 -17.40 -19.26
C LYS A 284 -19.08 -18.34 -20.45
N GLU A 285 -20.17 -18.53 -21.17
CA GLU A 285 -20.23 -19.31 -22.41
C GLU A 285 -20.09 -18.34 -23.59
N ILE A 286 -19.19 -18.66 -24.52
CA ILE A 286 -18.98 -17.87 -25.74
C ILE A 286 -19.27 -18.79 -26.91
N ASN A 287 -20.28 -18.44 -27.70
CA ASN A 287 -20.60 -19.14 -28.93
C ASN A 287 -19.73 -18.59 -30.06
N VAL A 288 -18.79 -19.41 -30.56
CA VAL A 288 -17.94 -19.05 -31.70
C VAL A 288 -18.48 -19.78 -32.93
N SER A 289 -18.99 -19.03 -33.90
CA SER A 289 -19.50 -19.57 -35.16
C SER A 289 -18.61 -19.13 -36.32
N GLY A 290 -18.08 -20.09 -37.09
CA GLY A 290 -17.32 -19.79 -38.32
C GLY A 290 -15.95 -19.11 -38.12
N GLY A 291 -15.38 -19.15 -36.90
CA GLY A 291 -14.07 -18.57 -36.60
C GLY A 291 -14.09 -17.09 -36.20
N ALA A 292 -15.27 -16.48 -36.11
CA ALA A 292 -15.45 -15.14 -35.55
C ALA A 292 -16.24 -15.21 -34.24
N GLN A 293 -15.91 -14.33 -33.30
CA GLN A 293 -16.72 -14.11 -32.11
C GLN A 293 -17.97 -13.31 -32.53
N THR A 294 -19.15 -13.93 -32.46
CA THR A 294 -20.42 -13.23 -32.66
C THR A 294 -20.86 -12.64 -31.33
N GLN A 295 -21.16 -11.34 -31.31
CA GLN A 295 -21.83 -10.69 -30.19
C GLN A 295 -23.22 -10.26 -30.67
N ASP A 296 -24.25 -10.82 -30.04
CA ASP A 296 -25.62 -10.37 -30.28
C ASP A 296 -25.80 -9.00 -29.63
N PHE A 297 -26.47 -8.11 -30.35
CA PHE A 297 -26.86 -6.79 -29.86
C PHE A 297 -28.33 -6.58 -30.17
N ASP A 298 -29.03 -5.97 -29.22
CA ASP A 298 -30.43 -5.56 -29.38
C ASP A 298 -30.47 -4.03 -29.35
N ILE A 299 -31.14 -3.43 -30.33
CA ILE A 299 -31.37 -1.98 -30.41
C ILE A 299 -32.88 -1.79 -30.35
N GLU A 300 -33.35 -1.09 -29.34
CA GLU A 300 -34.77 -0.75 -29.20
C GLU A 300 -35.15 0.35 -30.21
N VAL A 301 -36.41 0.38 -30.65
CA VAL A 301 -36.86 1.32 -31.71
C VAL A 301 -36.79 2.78 -31.24
N ASP A 302 -36.87 3.00 -29.94
CA ASP A 302 -36.75 4.28 -29.26
C ASP A 302 -35.33 4.60 -28.78
N ASP A 303 -34.38 3.66 -28.89
CA ASP A 303 -32.95 3.88 -28.60
C ASP A 303 -32.24 4.54 -29.80
N TYR A 304 -32.79 5.67 -30.25
CA TYR A 304 -32.17 6.49 -31.28
C TYR A 304 -31.09 7.39 -30.66
N GLU A 305 -30.03 7.66 -31.42
CA GLU A 305 -28.93 8.50 -30.97
C GLU A 305 -29.34 9.99 -30.95
N ALA A 306 -29.92 10.43 -29.82
CA ALA A 306 -30.34 11.81 -29.62
C ALA A 306 -29.15 12.79 -29.71
N ASN A 307 -29.38 13.95 -30.34
CA ASN A 307 -28.43 15.06 -30.40
C ASN A 307 -27.04 14.72 -30.96
N ARG A 308 -26.94 13.67 -31.77
CA ARG A 308 -25.68 13.23 -32.39
C ARG A 308 -25.65 13.45 -33.89
N HIS A 309 -26.78 13.28 -34.56
CA HIS A 309 -26.92 13.44 -36.00
C HIS A 309 -27.88 14.58 -36.29
N TYR A 310 -27.45 15.51 -37.14
CA TYR A 310 -28.21 16.70 -37.49
C TYR A 310 -28.28 16.84 -39.01
N PHE A 311 -29.45 17.22 -39.52
CA PHE A 311 -29.56 17.72 -40.89
C PHE A 311 -28.93 19.12 -40.96
N LEU A 312 -28.35 19.47 -42.12
CA LEU A 312 -27.73 20.78 -42.31
C LEU A 312 -28.77 21.91 -42.48
N SER A 313 -29.95 21.58 -43.00
CA SER A 313 -31.07 22.48 -43.25
C SER A 313 -32.34 21.66 -43.54
N HIS A 314 -33.52 22.28 -43.51
CA HIS A 314 -34.79 21.61 -43.85
C HIS A 314 -34.82 21.11 -45.28
N PHE A 315 -34.11 21.79 -46.20
CA PHE A 315 -33.92 21.31 -47.58
C PHE A 315 -33.40 19.87 -47.66
N PHE A 316 -32.44 19.50 -46.79
CA PHE A 316 -31.85 18.16 -46.77
C PHE A 316 -32.73 17.14 -46.04
N GLU A 317 -33.43 17.56 -44.98
CA GLU A 317 -34.38 16.73 -44.22
C GLU A 317 -35.49 16.22 -45.14
N GLU A 318 -36.19 17.11 -45.85
CA GLU A 318 -37.33 16.74 -46.70
C GLU A 318 -36.95 15.84 -47.88
N ARG A 319 -35.71 15.96 -48.37
CA ARG A 319 -35.21 15.18 -49.51
C ARG A 319 -34.51 13.90 -49.11
N TYR A 320 -34.25 13.68 -47.82
CA TYR A 320 -33.48 12.54 -47.34
C TYR A 320 -34.14 11.22 -47.75
N ASP A 321 -35.41 11.05 -47.43
CA ASP A 321 -36.16 9.82 -47.71
C ASP A 321 -36.27 9.55 -49.22
N GLU A 322 -36.57 10.56 -50.04
CA GLU A 322 -36.64 10.43 -51.50
C GLU A 322 -35.26 10.08 -52.10
N SER A 323 -34.19 10.74 -51.63
CA SER A 323 -32.83 10.52 -52.12
C SER A 323 -32.29 9.13 -51.77
N MET A 324 -32.80 8.52 -50.69
CA MET A 324 -32.37 7.22 -50.18
C MET A 324 -33.26 6.04 -50.62
N GLN A 325 -34.29 6.24 -51.46
CA GLN A 325 -35.20 5.15 -51.86
C GLN A 325 -34.52 4.00 -52.60
N SER A 326 -33.43 4.27 -53.33
CA SER A 326 -32.76 3.31 -54.21
C SER A 326 -31.34 2.93 -53.75
N LEU A 327 -31.15 2.73 -52.43
CA LEU A 327 -29.88 2.24 -51.89
C LEU A 327 -29.37 0.99 -52.67
N PRO A 328 -28.08 0.91 -53.02
CA PRO A 328 -26.97 1.78 -52.58
C PRO A 328 -26.74 3.04 -53.45
N ILE A 329 -27.54 3.30 -54.48
CA ILE A 329 -27.39 4.49 -55.32
C ILE A 329 -28.20 5.64 -54.71
N VAL A 330 -27.51 6.64 -54.18
CA VAL A 330 -28.11 7.83 -53.56
C VAL A 330 -28.45 8.85 -54.65
N ASN A 331 -29.73 9.22 -54.79
CA ASN A 331 -30.24 10.14 -55.81
C ASN A 331 -30.24 11.60 -55.34
N ALA A 332 -29.16 12.05 -54.71
CA ALA A 332 -29.03 13.44 -54.27
C ALA A 332 -28.60 14.36 -55.44
N GLN A 333 -29.29 15.48 -55.64
CA GLN A 333 -28.97 16.47 -56.67
C GLN A 333 -28.01 17.57 -56.20
N SER A 334 -27.68 17.57 -54.91
CA SER A 334 -26.82 18.57 -54.25
C SER A 334 -25.56 17.90 -53.69
N TYR A 335 -24.42 18.60 -53.79
CA TYR A 335 -23.15 18.15 -53.23
C TYR A 335 -22.57 19.20 -52.28
N VAL A 336 -22.30 18.80 -51.03
CA VAL A 336 -21.72 19.69 -50.01
C VAL A 336 -20.21 19.71 -50.15
N THR A 337 -19.63 20.86 -50.49
CA THR A 337 -18.19 21.00 -50.73
C THR A 337 -17.39 21.39 -49.49
N ARG A 338 -18.03 22.08 -48.52
CA ARG A 338 -17.39 22.53 -47.28
C ARG A 338 -18.43 22.62 -46.16
N ILE A 339 -18.06 22.14 -44.99
CA ILE A 339 -18.84 22.25 -43.75
C ILE A 339 -17.91 22.85 -42.68
N GLU A 340 -18.38 23.88 -41.99
CA GLU A 340 -17.75 24.44 -40.81
C GLU A 340 -18.75 24.35 -39.65
N VAL A 341 -18.39 23.67 -38.57
CA VAL A 341 -19.24 23.47 -37.39
C VAL A 341 -18.65 24.25 -36.23
N TRP A 342 -19.47 25.08 -35.59
CA TRP A 342 -19.08 25.88 -34.44
C TRP A 342 -19.81 25.38 -33.20
N ILE A 343 -19.06 25.00 -32.17
CA ILE A 343 -19.60 24.48 -30.90
C ILE A 343 -19.28 25.47 -29.78
N THR A 344 -20.20 25.66 -28.85
CA THR A 344 -19.96 26.50 -27.68
C THR A 344 -18.73 26.01 -26.90
N ASN A 345 -17.78 26.91 -26.71
CA ASN A 345 -16.56 26.59 -26.02
C ASN A 345 -16.74 26.66 -24.49
N ASN A 346 -17.12 25.54 -23.89
CA ASN A 346 -17.28 25.42 -22.44
C ASN A 346 -15.95 25.19 -21.71
N ARG A 347 -14.85 25.03 -22.45
CA ARG A 347 -13.50 24.88 -21.91
C ARG A 347 -12.75 26.18 -22.24
N ALA A 348 -11.86 26.65 -21.39
CA ALA A 348 -11.10 27.88 -21.64
C ALA A 348 -10.00 27.67 -22.70
N ALA A 349 -10.35 27.14 -23.88
CA ALA A 349 -9.46 27.02 -25.03
C ALA A 349 -9.48 28.34 -25.82
N PHE A 350 -8.31 28.92 -26.08
CA PHE A 350 -8.20 30.27 -26.64
C PHE A 350 -7.75 30.29 -28.11
N GLU A 351 -7.49 29.15 -28.73
CA GLU A 351 -7.04 29.08 -30.13
C GLU A 351 -8.24 29.08 -31.09
N GLU A 352 -8.17 29.94 -32.12
CA GLU A 352 -9.15 30.08 -33.21
C GLU A 352 -10.61 30.30 -32.81
N ASN A 353 -10.88 30.85 -31.62
CA ASN A 353 -12.24 31.18 -31.22
C ASN A 353 -12.79 32.38 -32.02
N ARG A 354 -14.08 32.31 -32.35
CA ARG A 354 -14.80 33.39 -33.02
C ARG A 354 -16.13 33.62 -32.33
N ASN A 355 -16.57 34.87 -32.34
CA ASN A 355 -17.95 35.19 -31.97
C ASN A 355 -18.87 34.74 -33.10
N ILE A 356 -19.89 33.97 -32.76
CA ILE A 356 -20.89 33.47 -33.70
C ILE A 356 -22.27 33.96 -33.28
N VAL A 357 -23.12 34.22 -34.26
CA VAL A 357 -24.56 34.38 -34.08
C VAL A 357 -25.20 33.37 -35.00
N ALA A 358 -25.79 32.33 -34.43
CA ALA A 358 -26.54 31.33 -35.19
C ALA A 358 -27.96 31.85 -35.40
N ILE A 359 -28.44 31.78 -36.63
CA ILE A 359 -29.81 32.16 -37.03
C ILE A 359 -30.46 30.88 -37.55
N SER A 360 -31.62 30.52 -37.00
CA SER A 360 -32.32 29.27 -37.34
C SER A 360 -32.74 29.20 -38.81
N ASP A 361 -33.19 30.33 -39.37
CA ASP A 361 -33.86 30.37 -40.67
C ASP A 361 -32.90 30.81 -41.81
N LEU A 362 -31.58 30.85 -41.53
CA LEU A 362 -30.61 31.38 -42.48
C LEU A 362 -30.46 30.47 -43.70
N GLY A 363 -30.95 30.94 -44.84
CA GLY A 363 -30.84 30.22 -46.11
C GLY A 363 -31.96 29.20 -46.36
N GLU A 364 -32.97 29.16 -45.49
CA GLU A 364 -34.19 28.38 -45.71
C GLU A 364 -35.15 29.08 -46.69
N ASP A 365 -35.94 28.30 -47.43
CA ASP A 365 -36.95 28.85 -48.33
C ASP A 365 -38.12 29.44 -47.53
N ALA A 366 -38.67 30.57 -48.00
CA ALA A 366 -39.76 31.27 -47.31
C ALA A 366 -41.05 30.44 -47.16
N SER A 367 -41.22 29.38 -47.95
CA SER A 367 -42.32 28.43 -47.80
C SER A 367 -42.11 27.40 -46.68
N MET A 368 -40.86 27.24 -46.20
CA MET A 368 -40.45 26.33 -45.13
C MET A 368 -40.34 27.02 -43.77
N VAL A 369 -40.30 28.36 -43.77
CA VAL A 369 -40.35 29.18 -42.55
C VAL A 369 -41.82 29.41 -42.18
N GLY A 370 -42.23 28.97 -40.98
CA GLY A 370 -43.59 29.21 -40.47
C GLY A 370 -43.93 30.71 -40.38
N PRO A 371 -45.22 31.09 -40.30
CA PRO A 371 -45.63 32.48 -40.21
C PRO A 371 -45.38 33.00 -38.79
N ASP A 372 -44.12 33.18 -38.41
CA ASP A 372 -43.74 33.84 -37.16
C ASP A 372 -42.40 34.57 -37.30
N SER A 373 -42.31 35.43 -38.31
CA SER A 373 -41.26 36.46 -38.39
C SER A 373 -41.85 37.85 -38.38
N ASP A 374 -42.74 38.11 -37.41
CA ASP A 374 -42.93 39.46 -36.92
C ASP A 374 -41.83 39.70 -35.86
N ILE A 375 -40.70 40.24 -36.31
CA ILE A 375 -39.66 40.83 -35.45
C ILE A 375 -40.20 42.15 -34.86
N THR A 376 -41.29 42.05 -34.13
CA THR A 376 -41.88 43.16 -33.37
C THR A 376 -42.48 42.63 -32.06
N GLU A 377 -41.79 42.98 -30.96
CA GLU A 377 -42.17 42.83 -29.54
C GLU A 377 -41.79 41.53 -28.79
N GLY A 378 -40.90 41.70 -27.80
CA GLY A 378 -40.89 40.89 -26.59
C GLY A 378 -39.77 39.85 -26.48
N TYR A 379 -38.65 40.23 -25.89
CA TYR A 379 -37.82 39.27 -25.16
C TYR A 379 -38.66 38.67 -24.02
N THR A 380 -39.21 37.48 -24.21
CA THR A 380 -39.52 36.57 -23.11
C THR A 380 -38.32 35.65 -22.93
N PRO A 381 -37.65 35.64 -21.76
CA PRO A 381 -36.62 34.66 -21.50
C PRO A 381 -37.29 33.28 -21.49
N LEU A 382 -36.86 32.39 -22.38
CA LEU A 382 -37.13 30.96 -22.23
C LEU A 382 -36.37 30.49 -20.98
N ASP A 383 -37.14 30.24 -19.94
CA ASP A 383 -36.66 29.67 -18.69
C ASP A 383 -36.41 28.17 -18.93
N GLY A 384 -35.17 27.81 -19.25
CA GLY A 384 -34.75 26.42 -19.41
C GLY A 384 -33.51 26.31 -20.30
N PRO A 385 -32.51 25.47 -19.95
CA PRO A 385 -31.32 25.28 -20.77
C PRO A 385 -31.68 24.42 -21.98
N GLY A 386 -32.24 25.04 -23.01
CA GLY A 386 -32.21 24.49 -24.37
C GLY A 386 -30.79 24.60 -24.88
N VAL A 387 -30.03 23.53 -24.73
CA VAL A 387 -28.68 23.39 -25.29
C VAL A 387 -28.85 23.05 -26.77
N PHE A 388 -28.39 23.95 -27.64
CA PHE A 388 -28.19 23.69 -29.07
C PHE A 388 -26.89 22.95 -29.32
#